data_AF-A0AAE0FUL7-F1
#
_entry.id   AF-A0AAE0FUL7-F1
#
_cell.length_a   1.000
_cell.length_b   1.000
_cell.length_c   1.000
_cell.angle_alpha   90.00
_cell.angle_beta   90.00
_cell.angle_gamma   90.00
#
_symmetry.space_group_name_H-M   'P 1'
#
loop_
_entity.id
_entity.type
_entity.pdbx_description
1 polymer ?
#
loop_
_entity_poly.entity_id
_entity_poly.type
_entity_poly.pdbx_seq_one_letter_code
_entity_poly.pdbx_strand_id
1 'polypeptide(L)'
;MAVEQVPDFEPPARCLSADKASFMQRITFNWVWPLLHKGNRTEVLEQADVSNILGEMDQAEKLCSSFENVWTENCSKGANKVSLFRLIFQLHFDTALKHAVLGLVVTVAHFAGPLLLREFIAELERLEDDSSRSAERAWILAAFLGANGLFLTVNHHQFFFTGMQFGYRVRTQMMAAIHSKVLRLNSKAISTITTGQMVNLVSNDVRKFDDALNFWVFLFDGPLELFLVVALLWTEIGFLATLLSTGTMLSLIPLQSMERRTHAWRGAESALAMELRQ
;
A
#
# COMPACT_ATOMS: atom_id res chain seq x y z
N MET A 1 -13.31 42.89 -8.65
CA MET A 1 -12.42 42.09 -7.80
C MET A 1 -11.42 41.42 -8.72
N ALA A 2 -10.19 41.96 -8.76
CA ALA A 2 -9.10 41.31 -9.48
C ALA A 2 -8.76 40.00 -8.74
N VAL A 3 -8.69 38.89 -9.48
CA VAL A 3 -8.13 37.65 -8.97
C VAL A 3 -6.64 37.92 -8.78
N GLU A 4 -6.24 38.07 -7.52
CA GLU A 4 -4.83 38.15 -7.15
C GLU A 4 -4.18 36.84 -7.60
N GLN A 5 -3.38 36.90 -8.65
CA GLN A 5 -2.57 35.76 -9.08
C GLN A 5 -1.61 35.45 -7.94
N VAL A 6 -1.84 34.31 -7.28
CA VAL A 6 -0.89 33.74 -6.33
C VAL A 6 0.44 33.61 -7.10
N PRO A 7 1.53 34.24 -6.65
CA PRO A 7 2.80 34.15 -7.36
C PRO A 7 3.21 32.68 -7.47
N ASP A 8 3.66 32.27 -8.66
CA ASP A 8 4.22 30.95 -8.88
C ASP A 8 5.30 30.71 -7.82
N PHE A 9 5.03 29.77 -6.92
CA PHE A 9 5.97 29.37 -5.89
C PHE A 9 7.10 28.64 -6.60
N GLU A 10 8.21 29.32 -6.88
CA GLU A 10 9.47 28.67 -7.28
C GLU A 10 10.11 28.05 -6.04
N PRO A 11 10.07 26.72 -5.89
CA PRO A 11 10.53 26.09 -4.68
C PRO A 11 12.07 26.05 -4.68
N PRO A 12 12.73 26.32 -3.54
CA PRO A 12 14.18 26.36 -3.47
C PRO A 12 14.79 25.03 -3.93
N ALA A 13 15.71 25.12 -4.90
CA ALA A 13 16.39 23.98 -5.49
C ALA A 13 17.31 23.32 -4.46
N ARG A 14 16.85 22.28 -3.74
CA ARG A 14 17.74 21.38 -2.99
C ARG A 14 17.19 19.99 -2.58
N CYS A 15 15.92 19.67 -2.83
CA CYS A 15 15.42 18.29 -2.66
C CYS A 15 15.29 17.61 -4.04
N LEU A 16 15.93 16.45 -4.22
CA LEU A 16 15.76 15.60 -5.39
C LEU A 16 14.32 15.06 -5.35
N SER A 17 13.47 15.51 -6.26
CA SER A 17 12.19 14.84 -6.50
C SER A 17 12.45 13.37 -6.84
N ALA A 18 11.55 12.48 -6.44
CA ALA A 18 11.67 11.05 -6.73
C ALA A 18 11.90 10.77 -8.23
N ASP A 19 11.38 11.65 -9.10
CA ASP A 19 11.53 11.56 -10.54
C ASP A 19 12.96 11.81 -11.03
N LYS A 20 13.73 12.67 -10.34
CA LYS A 20 15.13 12.97 -10.70
C LYS A 20 16.10 11.95 -10.10
N ALA A 21 15.63 11.06 -9.22
CA ALA A 21 16.46 10.02 -8.62
C ALA A 21 16.81 8.93 -9.64
N SER A 22 18.07 8.47 -9.59
CA SER A 22 18.53 7.31 -10.36
C SER A 22 17.80 6.03 -9.93
N PHE A 23 17.83 4.99 -10.78
CA PHE A 23 17.16 3.72 -10.51
C PHE A 23 17.55 3.11 -9.15
N MET A 24 18.85 3.10 -8.82
CA MET A 24 19.34 2.60 -7.52
C MET A 24 18.84 3.45 -6.34
N GLN A 25 18.81 4.78 -6.49
CA GLN A 25 18.28 5.67 -5.46
C GLN A 25 16.78 5.47 -5.23
N ARG A 26 16.00 5.14 -6.28
CA ARG A 26 14.57 4.80 -6.16
C ARG A 26 14.35 3.48 -5.44
N ILE A 27 15.15 2.46 -5.77
CA ILE A 27 15.08 1.15 -5.12
C ILE A 27 15.39 1.25 -3.62
N THR A 28 16.43 2.00 -3.27
CA THR A 28 16.94 2.11 -1.90
C THR A 28 16.31 3.25 -1.10
N PHE A 29 15.41 4.03 -1.71
CA PHE A 29 14.85 5.26 -1.14
C PHE A 29 15.89 6.31 -0.72
N ASN A 30 17.12 6.22 -1.23
CA ASN A 30 18.21 7.12 -0.87
C ASN A 30 17.95 8.59 -1.27
N TRP A 31 16.99 8.83 -2.18
CA TRP A 31 16.58 10.19 -2.56
C TRP A 31 15.92 10.97 -1.40
N VAL A 32 15.40 10.28 -0.37
CA VAL A 32 14.83 10.90 0.84
C VAL A 32 15.92 11.35 1.82
N TRP A 33 17.13 10.77 1.72
CA TRP A 33 18.22 10.98 2.68
C TRP A 33 18.59 12.45 2.92
N PRO A 34 18.66 13.35 1.91
CA PRO A 34 18.96 14.76 2.13
C PRO A 34 17.97 15.45 3.08
N LEU A 35 16.68 15.09 3.01
CA LEU A 35 15.65 15.63 3.89
C LEU A 35 15.83 15.11 5.33
N LEU A 36 16.08 13.80 5.49
CA LEU A 36 16.32 13.20 6.80
C LEU A 36 17.58 13.78 7.44
N HIS A 37 18.64 13.97 6.66
CA HIS A 37 19.86 14.58 7.14
C HIS A 37 19.65 16.04 7.56
N LYS A 38 18.86 16.81 6.79
CA LYS A 38 18.48 18.18 7.16
C LYS A 38 17.70 18.21 8.47
N GLY A 39 16.65 17.39 8.61
CA GLY A 39 15.85 17.34 9.84
C GLY A 39 16.63 16.87 11.07
N ASN A 40 17.66 16.05 10.89
CA ASN A 40 18.54 15.62 11.98
C ASN A 40 19.58 16.68 12.39
N ARG A 41 19.97 17.58 11.46
CA ARG A 41 21.01 18.61 11.69
C ARG A 41 20.46 19.98 12.03
N THR A 42 19.31 20.34 11.50
CA THR A 42 18.70 21.67 11.56
C THR A 42 17.28 21.48 12.08
N GLU A 43 16.98 22.04 13.25
CA GLU A 43 15.68 21.91 13.89
C GLU A 43 14.52 22.38 12.99
N VAL A 44 13.37 21.72 13.15
CA VAL A 44 12.05 21.88 12.51
C VAL A 44 12.07 22.04 10.98
N LEU A 45 11.65 20.99 10.28
CA LEU A 45 11.40 21.04 8.84
C LEU A 45 10.26 22.01 8.53
N GLU A 46 10.48 22.91 7.56
CA GLU A 46 9.46 23.84 7.08
C GLU A 46 8.73 23.28 5.85
N GLN A 47 7.53 23.82 5.56
CA GLN A 47 6.73 23.40 4.40
C GLN A 47 7.48 23.56 3.07
N ALA A 48 8.35 24.57 2.96
CA ALA A 48 9.16 24.82 1.78
C ALA A 48 10.12 23.66 1.47
N ASP A 49 10.60 22.94 2.49
CA ASP A 49 11.54 21.82 2.32
C ASP A 49 10.90 20.57 1.74
N VAL A 50 9.59 20.42 1.93
CA VAL A 50 8.81 19.24 1.52
C VAL A 50 8.15 19.45 0.16
N SER A 51 7.97 20.71 -0.25
CA SER A 51 7.24 21.12 -1.45
C SER A 51 7.73 20.47 -2.77
N ASN A 52 9.00 20.11 -2.85
CA ASN A 52 9.67 19.62 -4.06
C ASN A 52 9.82 18.09 -4.16
N ILE A 53 9.23 17.34 -3.21
CA ILE A 53 9.49 15.90 -3.09
C ILE A 53 8.65 15.08 -4.07
N LEU A 54 7.41 15.51 -4.31
CA LEU A 54 6.48 14.79 -5.16
C LEU A 54 6.98 14.77 -6.62
N GLY A 55 6.80 13.63 -7.28
CA GLY A 55 6.98 13.54 -8.71
C GLY A 55 5.98 14.43 -9.44
N GLU A 56 6.30 14.85 -10.67
CA GLU A 56 5.44 15.73 -11.47
C GLU A 56 4.05 15.11 -11.67
N MET A 57 4.00 13.80 -11.89
CA MET A 57 2.75 13.04 -12.06
C MET A 57 1.95 12.87 -10.76
N ASP A 58 2.58 13.04 -9.60
CA ASP A 58 1.95 12.93 -8.28
C ASP A 58 1.41 14.28 -7.77
N GLN A 59 1.62 15.37 -8.53
CA GLN A 59 1.07 16.68 -8.18
C GLN A 59 -0.45 16.71 -8.34
N ALA A 60 -1.11 17.42 -7.42
CA ALA A 60 -2.56 17.51 -7.38
C ALA A 60 -3.16 18.01 -8.70
N GLU A 61 -2.57 19.03 -9.33
CA GLU A 61 -3.06 19.60 -10.59
C GLU A 61 -3.13 18.55 -11.72
N LYS A 62 -2.05 17.79 -11.92
CA LYS A 62 -1.98 16.73 -12.93
C LYS A 62 -2.95 15.59 -12.63
N LEU A 63 -3.01 15.15 -11.38
CA LEU A 63 -3.93 14.10 -10.95
C LEU A 63 -5.39 14.50 -11.18
N CYS A 64 -5.76 15.73 -10.83
CA CYS A 64 -7.12 16.25 -11.02
C CYS A 64 -7.46 16.37 -12.51
N SER A 65 -6.55 16.93 -13.31
CA SER A 65 -6.75 17.07 -14.76
C SER A 65 -6.95 15.72 -15.45
N SER A 66 -6.15 14.72 -15.09
CA SER A 66 -6.29 13.35 -15.61
C SER A 66 -7.66 12.74 -15.24
N PHE A 67 -8.08 12.92 -13.98
CA PHE A 67 -9.40 12.48 -13.53
C PHE A 67 -10.54 13.13 -14.32
N GLU A 68 -10.51 14.46 -14.48
CA GLU A 68 -11.55 15.20 -15.20
C GLU A 68 -11.65 14.78 -16.68
N ASN A 69 -10.51 14.55 -17.34
CA ASN A 69 -10.49 14.07 -18.72
C ASN A 69 -11.16 12.71 -18.87
N VAL A 70 -10.82 11.73 -18.03
CA VAL A 70 -11.41 10.39 -18.10
C VAL A 70 -12.88 10.40 -17.65
N TRP A 71 -13.22 11.24 -16.67
CA TRP A 71 -14.61 11.41 -16.22
C TRP A 71 -15.50 11.97 -17.34
N THR A 72 -15.07 13.05 -17.98
CA THR A 72 -15.82 13.70 -19.08
C THR A 72 -15.96 12.79 -20.29
N GLU A 73 -14.93 12.00 -20.63
CA GLU A 73 -14.98 10.98 -21.67
C GLU A 73 -16.03 9.89 -21.36
N ASN A 74 -16.09 9.42 -20.11
CA ASN A 74 -17.09 8.43 -19.72
C ASN A 74 -18.51 9.01 -19.74
N CYS A 75 -18.69 10.27 -19.34
CA CYS A 75 -19.97 10.97 -19.43
C CYS A 75 -20.43 11.17 -20.88
N SER A 76 -19.53 11.52 -21.80
CA SER A 76 -19.88 11.78 -23.21
C SER A 76 -20.29 10.51 -23.95
N LYS A 77 -19.77 9.33 -23.55
CA LYS A 77 -20.18 8.02 -24.07
C LYS A 77 -21.58 7.57 -23.61
N GLY A 78 -22.36 8.44 -22.96
CA GLY A 78 -23.72 8.14 -22.52
C GLY A 78 -23.79 7.18 -21.33
N ALA A 79 -22.69 7.03 -20.57
CA ALA A 79 -22.69 6.21 -19.37
C ALA A 79 -23.60 6.85 -18.30
N ASN A 80 -24.82 6.35 -18.19
CA ASN A 80 -25.83 6.86 -17.26
C ASN A 80 -25.40 6.72 -15.79
N LYS A 81 -24.46 5.81 -15.50
CA LYS A 81 -23.75 5.67 -14.22
C LYS A 81 -22.31 5.22 -14.46
N VAL A 82 -21.34 6.07 -14.13
CA VAL A 82 -19.91 5.71 -14.16
C VAL A 82 -19.55 5.04 -12.83
N SER A 83 -19.07 3.80 -12.88
CA SER A 83 -18.57 3.10 -11.70
C SER A 83 -17.21 3.69 -11.29
N LEU A 84 -17.09 4.12 -10.03
CA LEU A 84 -15.83 4.63 -9.48
C LEU A 84 -14.72 3.58 -9.53
N PHE A 85 -15.05 2.31 -9.30
CA PHE A 85 -14.07 1.23 -9.39
C PHE A 85 -13.48 1.12 -10.81
N ARG A 86 -14.35 1.13 -11.83
CA ARG A 86 -13.91 1.11 -13.24
C ARG A 86 -13.03 2.32 -13.56
N LEU A 87 -13.42 3.49 -13.06
CA LEU A 87 -12.70 4.73 -13.30
C LEU A 87 -11.30 4.73 -12.67
N ILE A 88 -11.19 4.27 -11.43
CA ILE A 88 -9.89 4.14 -10.72
C ILE A 88 -8.96 3.22 -11.51
N PHE A 89 -9.45 2.05 -11.94
CA PHE A 89 -8.64 1.12 -12.72
C PHE A 89 -8.33 1.63 -14.12
N GLN A 90 -9.19 2.44 -14.74
CA GLN A 90 -8.88 3.08 -16.02
C GLN A 90 -7.78 4.14 -15.88
N LEU A 91 -7.78 4.89 -14.77
CA LEU A 91 -6.81 5.96 -14.51
C LEU A 91 -5.43 5.44 -14.12
N HIS A 92 -5.38 4.39 -13.29
CA HIS A 92 -4.15 3.91 -12.64
C HIS A 92 -3.88 2.43 -12.91
N PHE A 93 -4.24 1.95 -14.11
CA PHE A 93 -4.03 0.55 -14.49
C PHE A 93 -2.56 0.14 -14.40
N ASP A 94 -1.66 1.02 -14.83
CA ASP A 94 -0.21 0.84 -14.79
C ASP A 94 0.29 0.64 -13.35
N THR A 95 -0.21 1.46 -12.43
CA THR A 95 0.15 1.42 -11.01
C THR A 95 -0.42 0.17 -10.36
N ALA A 96 -1.68 -0.18 -10.67
CA ALA A 96 -2.31 -1.40 -10.20
C ALA A 96 -1.58 -2.65 -10.70
N LEU A 97 -1.21 -2.69 -11.99
CA LEU A 97 -0.47 -3.80 -12.57
C LEU A 97 0.92 -3.94 -11.93
N LYS A 98 1.66 -2.83 -11.79
CA LYS A 98 2.96 -2.82 -11.10
C LYS A 98 2.84 -3.34 -9.67
N HIS A 99 1.82 -2.89 -8.93
CA HIS A 99 1.59 -3.31 -7.56
C HIS A 99 1.29 -4.82 -7.48
N ALA A 100 0.44 -5.34 -8.36
CA ALA A 100 0.13 -6.77 -8.43
C ALA A 100 1.35 -7.63 -8.78
N VAL A 101 2.17 -7.20 -9.76
CA VAL A 101 3.40 -7.91 -10.14
C VAL A 101 4.40 -7.93 -8.98
N LEU A 102 4.59 -6.80 -8.29
CA LEU A 102 5.46 -6.75 -7.11
C LEU A 102 4.94 -7.68 -6.00
N GLY A 103 3.62 -7.77 -5.80
CA GLY A 103 3.01 -8.70 -4.85
C GLY A 103 3.39 -10.14 -5.17
N LEU A 104 3.20 -10.58 -6.42
CA LEU A 104 3.58 -11.93 -6.85
C LEU A 104 5.08 -12.21 -6.67
N VAL A 105 5.95 -11.25 -6.96
CA VAL A 105 7.41 -11.39 -6.76
C VAL A 105 7.74 -11.54 -5.28
N VAL A 106 7.09 -10.78 -4.41
CA VAL A 106 7.24 -10.90 -2.95
C VAL A 106 6.79 -12.29 -2.49
N THR A 107 5.65 -12.78 -2.96
CA THR A 107 5.14 -14.12 -2.65
C THR A 107 6.13 -15.21 -3.06
N VAL A 108 6.67 -15.15 -4.29
CA VAL A 108 7.70 -16.11 -4.75
C VAL A 108 8.94 -16.06 -3.86
N ALA A 109 9.43 -14.87 -3.50
CA ALA A 109 10.60 -14.72 -2.63
C ALA A 109 10.36 -15.21 -1.19
N HIS A 110 9.13 -15.08 -0.67
CA HIS A 110 8.73 -15.65 0.62
C HIS A 110 8.83 -17.17 0.61
N PHE A 111 8.37 -17.86 -0.44
CA PHE A 111 8.48 -19.32 -0.55
C PHE A 111 9.88 -19.81 -0.90
N ALA A 112 10.66 -19.03 -1.64
CA ALA A 112 12.05 -19.36 -1.94
C ALA A 112 12.89 -19.48 -0.66
N GLY A 113 12.62 -18.67 0.37
CA GLY A 113 13.36 -18.68 1.63
C GLY A 113 13.37 -20.04 2.35
N PRO A 114 12.19 -20.58 2.74
CA PRO A 114 12.09 -21.90 3.37
C PRO A 114 12.65 -23.03 2.50
N LEU A 115 12.45 -23.00 1.18
CA LEU A 115 12.97 -24.02 0.27
C LEU A 115 14.50 -24.01 0.18
N LEU A 116 15.11 -22.82 0.07
CA LEU A 116 16.57 -22.65 0.09
C LEU A 116 17.14 -23.07 1.45
N LEU A 117 16.44 -22.74 2.55
CA LEU A 117 16.84 -23.14 3.89
C LEU A 117 16.81 -24.67 4.06
N ARG A 118 15.77 -25.35 3.54
CA ARG A 118 15.67 -26.81 3.57
C ARG A 118 16.86 -27.48 2.89
N GLU A 119 17.18 -27.05 1.67
CA GLU A 119 18.32 -27.60 0.91
C GLU A 119 19.66 -27.26 1.56
N PHE A 120 19.77 -26.07 2.18
CA PHE A 120 20.96 -25.68 2.93
C PHE A 120 21.19 -26.58 4.15
N ILE A 121 20.16 -26.82 4.96
CA ILE A 121 20.25 -27.72 6.13
C ILE A 121 20.61 -29.14 5.69
N ALA A 122 19.94 -29.66 4.66
CA ALA A 122 20.23 -31.00 4.14
C ALA A 122 21.66 -31.15 3.60
N GLU A 123 22.28 -30.07 3.10
CA GLU A 123 23.69 -30.09 2.70
C GLU A 123 24.63 -30.04 3.90
N LEU A 124 24.28 -29.30 4.96
CA LEU A 124 25.06 -29.30 6.21
C LEU A 124 25.09 -30.67 6.87
N GLU A 125 23.96 -31.37 6.94
CA GLU A 125 23.88 -32.74 7.47
C GLU A 125 24.78 -33.71 6.68
N ARG A 126 24.82 -33.59 5.34
CA ARG A 126 25.69 -34.42 4.49
C ARG A 126 27.18 -34.15 4.70
N LEU A 127 27.56 -32.93 5.05
CA LEU A 127 28.94 -32.56 5.35
C LEU A 127 29.36 -33.04 6.74
N GLU A 128 28.42 -33.12 7.68
CA GLU A 128 28.64 -33.69 9.00
C GLU A 128 28.89 -35.21 8.91
N ASP A 129 28.10 -35.92 8.08
CA ASP A 129 28.26 -37.36 7.85
C ASP A 129 29.54 -37.73 7.09
N ASP A 130 29.99 -36.90 6.15
CA ASP A 130 31.18 -37.12 5.33
C ASP A 130 32.04 -35.85 5.17
N SER A 131 32.94 -35.67 6.13
CA SER A 131 33.89 -34.55 6.19
C SER A 131 34.87 -34.46 5.00
N SER A 132 34.94 -35.47 4.13
CA SER A 132 35.77 -35.43 2.92
C SER A 132 35.13 -34.64 1.76
N ARG A 133 33.83 -34.34 1.86
CA ARG A 133 33.07 -33.62 0.83
C ARG A 133 33.39 -32.13 0.84
N SER A 134 33.40 -31.54 -0.36
CA SER A 134 33.63 -30.10 -0.52
C SER A 134 32.43 -29.28 0.01
N ALA A 135 32.72 -28.29 0.86
CA ALA A 135 31.72 -27.35 1.39
C ALA A 135 31.26 -26.27 0.37
N GLU A 136 31.72 -26.34 -0.89
CA GLU A 136 31.41 -25.35 -1.92
C GLU A 136 29.89 -25.16 -2.12
N ARG A 137 29.13 -26.27 -2.19
CA ARG A 137 27.68 -26.21 -2.38
C ARG A 137 26.97 -25.54 -1.20
N ALA A 138 27.42 -25.79 0.03
CA ALA A 138 26.87 -25.16 1.23
C ALA A 138 27.09 -23.65 1.21
N TRP A 139 28.29 -23.18 0.81
CA TRP A 139 28.57 -21.74 0.66
C TRP A 139 27.70 -21.08 -0.42
N ILE A 140 27.50 -21.77 -1.55
CA ILE A 140 26.61 -21.28 -2.62
C ILE A 140 25.17 -21.15 -2.12
N LEU A 141 24.64 -22.16 -1.43
CA LEU A 141 23.29 -22.13 -0.86
C LEU A 141 23.14 -21.03 0.20
N ALA A 142 24.14 -20.84 1.07
CA ALA A 142 24.15 -19.75 2.05
C ALA A 142 24.13 -18.36 1.37
N ALA A 143 24.91 -18.18 0.29
CA ALA A 143 24.92 -16.94 -0.48
C ALA A 143 23.55 -16.67 -1.14
N PHE A 144 22.92 -17.70 -1.73
CA PHE A 144 21.57 -17.56 -2.29
C PHE A 144 20.52 -17.26 -1.23
N LEU A 145 20.61 -17.88 -0.05
CA LEU A 145 19.71 -17.62 1.07
C LEU A 145 19.81 -16.15 1.53
N GLY A 146 21.04 -15.64 1.71
CA GLY A 146 21.30 -14.24 2.05
C GLY A 146 20.82 -13.28 0.96
N ALA A 147 21.10 -13.59 -0.31
CA ALA A 147 20.64 -12.81 -1.45
C ALA A 147 19.11 -12.77 -1.55
N ASN A 148 18.42 -13.90 -1.31
CA ASN A 148 16.96 -13.96 -1.27
C ASN A 148 16.39 -13.07 -0.15
N GLY A 149 17.00 -13.05 1.03
CA GLY A 149 16.58 -12.17 2.13
C GLY A 149 16.68 -10.69 1.79
N LEU A 150 17.79 -10.26 1.17
CA LEU A 150 17.96 -8.89 0.69
C LEU A 150 16.96 -8.55 -0.43
N PHE A 151 16.80 -9.46 -1.39
CA PHE A 151 15.86 -9.31 -2.49
C PHE A 151 14.42 -9.18 -1.99
N LEU A 152 13.99 -10.05 -1.07
CA LEU A 152 12.67 -9.99 -0.45
C LEU A 152 12.45 -8.65 0.25
N THR A 153 13.42 -8.22 1.06
CA THR A 153 13.34 -6.95 1.79
C THR A 153 13.13 -5.77 0.84
N VAL A 154 13.93 -5.68 -0.22
CA VAL A 154 13.82 -4.60 -1.21
C VAL A 154 12.46 -4.63 -1.91
N ASN A 155 12.01 -5.79 -2.40
CA ASN A 155 10.74 -5.91 -3.10
C ASN A 155 9.55 -5.62 -2.20
N HIS A 156 9.59 -6.05 -0.94
CA HIS A 156 8.54 -5.78 0.06
C HIS A 156 8.33 -4.28 0.27
N HIS A 157 9.40 -3.51 0.40
CA HIS A 157 9.29 -2.05 0.56
C HIS A 157 8.82 -1.37 -0.73
N GLN A 158 9.25 -1.85 -1.90
CA GLN A 158 8.76 -1.35 -3.18
C GLN A 158 7.28 -1.65 -3.41
N PHE A 159 6.80 -2.82 -2.96
CA PHE A 159 5.40 -3.22 -2.96
C PHE A 159 4.57 -2.23 -2.15
N PHE A 160 4.90 -2.04 -0.86
CA PHE A 160 4.17 -1.12 0.02
C PHE A 160 4.23 0.33 -0.46
N PHE A 161 5.39 0.79 -0.94
CA PHE A 161 5.51 2.14 -1.47
C PHE A 161 4.60 2.36 -2.69
N THR A 162 4.54 1.39 -3.60
CA THR A 162 3.66 1.46 -4.78
C THR A 162 2.18 1.43 -4.37
N GLY A 163 1.81 0.62 -3.37
CA GLY A 163 0.46 0.59 -2.80
C GLY A 163 0.04 1.91 -2.15
N MET A 164 0.92 2.49 -1.33
CA MET A 164 0.69 3.80 -0.72
C MET A 164 0.54 4.92 -1.77
N GLN A 165 1.38 4.92 -2.82
CA GLN A 165 1.23 5.87 -3.93
C GLN A 165 -0.12 5.70 -4.64
N PHE A 166 -0.56 4.47 -4.85
CA PHE A 166 -1.85 4.20 -5.49
C PHE A 166 -3.02 4.77 -4.66
N GLY A 167 -3.04 4.49 -3.35
CA GLY A 167 -4.01 5.04 -2.41
C GLY A 167 -4.03 6.57 -2.41
N TYR A 168 -2.85 7.18 -2.25
CA TYR A 168 -2.67 8.63 -2.23
C TYR A 168 -3.20 9.33 -3.49
N ARG A 169 -2.89 8.79 -4.69
CA ARG A 169 -3.32 9.37 -5.96
C ARG A 169 -4.84 9.40 -6.07
N VAL A 170 -5.49 8.27 -5.77
CA VAL A 170 -6.95 8.15 -5.81
C VAL A 170 -7.59 9.05 -4.76
N ARG A 171 -7.07 9.08 -3.53
CA ARG A 171 -7.54 9.97 -2.46
C ARG A 171 -7.54 11.43 -2.92
N THR A 172 -6.42 11.90 -3.46
CA THR A 172 -6.26 13.28 -3.94
C THR A 172 -7.27 13.63 -5.02
N GLN A 173 -7.46 12.73 -6.00
CA GLN A 173 -8.44 12.91 -7.07
C GLN A 173 -9.88 12.96 -6.54
N MET A 174 -10.24 12.07 -5.62
CA MET A 174 -11.58 12.05 -5.01
C MET A 174 -11.85 13.32 -4.22
N MET A 175 -10.90 13.81 -3.43
CA MET A 175 -11.04 15.06 -2.67
C MET A 175 -11.33 16.24 -3.60
N ALA A 176 -10.55 16.37 -4.67
CA ALA A 176 -10.75 17.42 -5.66
C ALA A 176 -12.08 17.30 -6.40
N ALA A 177 -12.46 16.09 -6.82
CA ALA A 177 -13.74 15.83 -7.49
C ALA A 177 -14.94 16.20 -6.61
N ILE A 178 -14.90 15.84 -5.32
CA ILE A 178 -15.93 16.21 -4.34
C ILE A 178 -15.99 17.73 -4.19
N HIS A 179 -14.84 18.38 -4.01
CA HIS A 179 -14.77 19.84 -3.86
C HIS A 179 -15.34 20.56 -5.10
N SER A 180 -14.89 20.17 -6.30
CA SER A 180 -15.39 20.70 -7.57
C SER A 180 -16.89 20.46 -7.74
N LYS A 181 -17.41 19.32 -7.28
CA LYS A 181 -18.84 19.02 -7.35
C LYS A 181 -19.63 19.95 -6.44
N VAL A 182 -19.19 20.13 -5.19
CA VAL A 182 -19.85 20.97 -4.19
C VAL A 182 -19.98 22.41 -4.68
N LEU A 183 -18.93 22.97 -5.27
CA LEU A 183 -18.93 24.33 -5.81
C LEU A 183 -19.91 24.53 -6.99
N ARG A 184 -20.35 23.44 -7.64
CA ARG A 184 -21.26 23.47 -8.80
C ARG A 184 -22.69 23.02 -8.47
N LEU A 185 -22.98 22.68 -7.20
CA LEU A 185 -24.33 22.31 -6.78
C LEU A 185 -25.24 23.55 -6.73
N ASN A 186 -26.52 23.36 -7.08
CA ASN A 186 -27.52 24.40 -6.88
C ASN A 186 -27.94 24.48 -5.40
N SER A 187 -28.58 25.59 -5.01
CA SER A 187 -28.98 25.84 -3.62
C SER A 187 -29.90 24.77 -3.03
N LYS A 188 -30.75 24.15 -3.85
CA LYS A 188 -31.65 23.07 -3.41
C LYS A 188 -30.92 21.77 -3.12
N ALA A 189 -29.92 21.41 -3.92
CA ALA A 189 -29.13 20.21 -3.72
C ALA A 189 -28.17 20.38 -2.54
N ILE A 190 -27.49 21.52 -2.42
CA ILE A 190 -26.57 21.76 -1.31
C ILE A 190 -27.30 21.90 0.02
N SER A 191 -28.54 22.41 0.06
CA SER A 191 -29.33 22.46 1.29
C SER A 191 -29.71 21.08 1.86
N THR A 192 -29.59 20.01 1.06
CA THR A 192 -29.82 18.62 1.53
C THR A 192 -28.58 17.98 2.17
N ILE A 193 -27.40 18.59 2.01
CA ILE A 193 -26.12 18.08 2.51
C ILE A 193 -25.61 19.03 3.57
N THR A 194 -25.42 18.55 4.80
CA THR A 194 -24.83 19.39 5.85
C THR A 194 -23.32 19.53 5.66
N THR A 195 -22.76 20.65 6.10
CA THR A 195 -21.29 20.85 6.11
C THR A 195 -20.58 19.72 6.86
N GLY A 196 -21.15 19.24 7.96
CA GLY A 196 -20.61 18.11 8.72
C GLY A 196 -20.58 16.79 7.95
N GLN A 197 -21.63 16.48 7.19
CA GLN A 197 -21.66 15.29 6.32
C GLN A 197 -20.57 15.34 5.25
N MET A 198 -20.35 16.52 4.66
CA MET A 198 -19.32 16.72 3.64
C MET A 198 -17.90 16.58 4.20
N VAL A 199 -17.65 17.21 5.36
CA VAL A 199 -16.37 17.08 6.05
C VAL A 199 -16.10 15.63 6.45
N ASN A 200 -17.11 14.91 6.95
CA ASN A 200 -16.98 13.49 7.28
C ASN A 200 -16.72 12.62 6.04
N LEU A 201 -17.39 12.89 4.91
CA LEU A 201 -17.14 12.17 3.66
C LEU A 201 -15.67 12.28 3.24
N VAL A 202 -15.14 13.50 3.23
CA VAL A 202 -13.74 13.75 2.83
C VAL A 202 -12.75 13.22 3.86
N SER A 203 -13.02 13.40 5.15
CA SER A 203 -12.08 13.07 6.22
C SER A 203 -12.11 11.61 6.65
N ASN A 204 -13.18 10.87 6.37
CA ASN A 204 -13.34 9.47 6.80
C ASN A 204 -13.43 8.54 5.59
N ASP A 205 -14.38 8.75 4.70
CA ASP A 205 -14.62 7.81 3.61
C ASP A 205 -13.55 7.86 2.51
N VAL A 206 -13.10 9.06 2.13
CA VAL A 206 -12.06 9.20 1.10
C VAL A 206 -10.69 8.70 1.60
N ARG A 207 -10.40 8.80 2.90
CA ARG A 207 -9.16 8.26 3.49
C ARG A 207 -9.09 6.74 3.46
N LYS A 208 -10.22 6.03 3.46
CA LYS A 208 -10.24 4.55 3.36
C LYS A 208 -9.58 4.03 2.09
N PHE A 209 -9.46 4.86 1.04
CA PHE A 209 -8.73 4.48 -0.17
C PHE A 209 -7.23 4.28 0.06
N ASP A 210 -6.63 4.97 1.04
CA ASP A 210 -5.21 4.79 1.39
C ASP A 210 -4.95 3.34 1.79
N ASP A 211 -5.76 2.80 2.70
CA ASP A 211 -5.63 1.42 3.15
C ASP A 211 -6.15 0.43 2.09
N ALA A 212 -7.33 0.68 1.51
CA ALA A 212 -7.95 -0.26 0.58
C ALA A 212 -7.06 -0.53 -0.65
N LEU A 213 -6.45 0.50 -1.23
CA LEU A 213 -5.57 0.37 -2.40
C LEU A 213 -4.13 0.00 -2.04
N ASN A 214 -3.73 0.11 -0.77
CA ASN A 214 -2.50 -0.47 -0.28
C ASN A 214 -2.61 -2.00 -0.12
N PHE A 215 -3.78 -2.51 0.27
CA PHE A 215 -3.96 -3.94 0.58
C PHE A 215 -4.78 -4.75 -0.44
N TRP A 216 -5.30 -4.15 -1.51
CA TRP A 216 -6.16 -4.84 -2.47
C TRP A 216 -5.53 -6.10 -3.12
N VAL A 217 -4.20 -6.13 -3.30
CA VAL A 217 -3.49 -7.28 -3.91
C VAL A 217 -3.70 -8.55 -3.10
N PHE A 218 -3.80 -8.43 -1.76
CA PHE A 218 -4.03 -9.56 -0.86
C PHE A 218 -5.38 -10.27 -1.07
N LEU A 219 -6.33 -9.64 -1.77
CA LEU A 219 -7.58 -10.31 -2.14
C LEU A 219 -7.36 -11.52 -3.04
N PHE A 220 -6.31 -11.48 -3.88
CA PHE A 220 -5.96 -12.55 -4.81
C PHE A 220 -4.71 -13.30 -4.36
N ASP A 221 -3.74 -12.58 -3.80
CA ASP A 221 -2.49 -13.14 -3.33
C ASP A 221 -2.66 -13.96 -2.03
N GLY A 222 -3.54 -13.55 -1.12
CA GLY A 222 -3.79 -14.28 0.13
C GLY A 222 -4.30 -15.71 -0.06
N PRO A 223 -5.32 -15.96 -0.90
CA PRO A 223 -5.74 -17.33 -1.23
C PRO A 223 -4.65 -18.16 -1.92
N LEU A 224 -3.86 -17.54 -2.80
CA LEU A 224 -2.73 -18.19 -3.46
C LEU A 224 -1.67 -18.60 -2.43
N GLU A 225 -1.29 -17.69 -1.55
CA GLU A 225 -0.32 -17.92 -0.48
C GLU A 225 -0.80 -19.03 0.46
N LEU A 226 -2.07 -19.01 0.89
CA LEU A 226 -2.65 -20.06 1.71
C LEU A 226 -2.55 -21.43 1.04
N PHE A 227 -2.88 -21.51 -0.25
CA PHE A 227 -2.78 -22.75 -1.02
C PHE A 227 -1.33 -23.26 -1.07
N LEU A 228 -0.37 -22.37 -1.36
CA LEU A 228 1.04 -22.73 -1.45
C LEU A 228 1.63 -23.18 -0.10
N VAL A 229 1.29 -22.51 1.01
CA VAL A 229 1.70 -22.92 2.36
C VAL A 229 1.14 -24.30 2.70
N VAL A 230 -0.16 -24.53 2.47
CA VAL A 230 -0.79 -25.83 2.75
C VAL A 230 -0.16 -26.95 1.92
N ALA A 231 0.12 -26.69 0.63
CA ALA A 231 0.78 -27.66 -0.24
C ALA A 231 2.20 -28.00 0.26
N LEU A 232 2.99 -26.99 0.63
CA LEU A 232 4.35 -27.18 1.13
C LEU A 232 4.34 -27.93 2.47
N LEU A 233 3.47 -27.54 3.41
CA LEU A 233 3.34 -28.24 4.70
C LEU A 233 2.89 -29.68 4.51
N TRP A 234 1.95 -29.96 3.61
CA TRP A 234 1.56 -31.34 3.32
C TRP A 234 2.80 -32.16 2.95
N THR A 235 3.64 -31.66 2.05
CA THR A 235 4.82 -32.40 1.59
C THR A 235 5.86 -32.63 2.69
N GLU A 236 6.00 -31.71 3.65
CA GLU A 236 7.04 -31.79 4.69
C GLU A 236 6.60 -32.57 5.94
N ILE A 237 5.36 -32.35 6.42
CA ILE A 237 4.89 -32.90 7.70
C ILE A 237 3.67 -33.84 7.55
N GLY A 238 3.18 -34.02 6.33
CA GLY A 238 2.07 -34.92 6.01
C GLY A 238 0.67 -34.28 6.16
N PHE A 239 -0.33 -34.98 5.62
CA PHE A 239 -1.70 -34.48 5.50
C PHE A 239 -2.37 -34.16 6.85
N LEU A 240 -2.31 -35.10 7.80
CA LEU A 240 -3.01 -34.95 9.09
C LEU A 240 -2.46 -33.78 9.92
N ALA A 241 -1.14 -33.63 9.98
CA ALA A 241 -0.50 -32.53 10.71
C ALA A 241 -0.79 -31.16 10.06
N THR A 242 -0.80 -31.11 8.72
CA THR A 242 -1.16 -29.91 7.96
C THR A 242 -2.62 -29.52 8.17
N LEU A 243 -3.54 -30.48 8.19
CA LEU A 243 -4.96 -30.23 8.42
C LEU A 243 -5.21 -29.68 9.83
N LEU A 244 -4.58 -30.28 10.85
CA LEU A 244 -4.72 -29.84 12.25
C LEU A 244 -4.15 -28.42 12.45
N SER A 245 -2.95 -28.14 11.92
CA SER A 245 -2.31 -26.82 12.04
C SER A 245 -3.10 -25.74 11.30
N THR A 246 -3.46 -25.99 10.04
CA THR A 246 -4.26 -25.06 9.23
C THR A 246 -5.64 -24.82 9.84
N GLY A 247 -6.32 -25.88 10.28
CA GLY A 247 -7.62 -25.78 10.95
C GLY A 247 -7.55 -24.97 12.25
N THR A 248 -6.48 -25.15 13.04
CA THR A 248 -6.26 -24.36 14.26
C THR A 248 -6.08 -22.88 13.92
N MET A 249 -5.24 -22.55 12.94
CA MET A 249 -5.03 -21.15 12.50
C MET A 249 -6.32 -20.51 11.96
N LEU A 250 -7.10 -21.24 11.16
CA LEU A 250 -8.37 -20.73 10.63
C LEU A 250 -9.41 -20.51 11.74
N SER A 251 -9.38 -21.30 12.82
CA SER A 251 -10.27 -21.11 13.96
C SER A 251 -9.98 -19.83 14.76
N LEU A 252 -8.78 -19.25 14.62
CA LEU A 252 -8.46 -17.95 15.22
C LEU A 252 -9.16 -16.78 14.52
N ILE A 253 -9.53 -16.91 13.23
CA ILE A 253 -10.23 -15.86 12.48
C ILE A 253 -11.60 -15.50 13.12
N PRO A 254 -12.52 -16.46 13.36
CA PRO A 254 -13.78 -16.14 14.03
C PRO A 254 -13.58 -15.68 15.47
N LEU A 255 -12.55 -16.19 16.17
CA LEU A 255 -12.21 -15.75 17.52
C LEU A 255 -11.83 -14.26 17.54
N GLN A 256 -10.90 -13.85 16.68
CA GLN A 256 -10.51 -12.44 16.53
C GLN A 256 -11.68 -11.55 16.09
N SER A 257 -12.57 -12.07 15.24
CA SER A 257 -13.78 -11.34 14.83
C SER A 257 -14.73 -11.11 16.01
N MET A 258 -14.90 -12.12 16.87
CA MET A 258 -15.70 -12.03 18.08
C MET A 258 -15.11 -11.04 19.08
N GLU A 259 -13.79 -11.04 19.28
CA GLU A 259 -13.09 -10.07 20.12
C GLU A 259 -13.30 -8.63 19.62
N ARG A 260 -13.14 -8.38 18.31
CA ARG A 260 -13.41 -7.05 17.74
C ARG A 260 -14.84 -6.59 17.97
N ARG A 261 -15.82 -7.50 17.82
CA ARG A 261 -17.23 -7.20 18.06
C ARG A 261 -17.51 -6.89 19.53
N THR A 262 -16.92 -7.66 20.46
CA THR A 262 -17.11 -7.41 21.90
C THR A 262 -16.46 -6.11 22.34
N HIS A 263 -15.27 -5.78 21.83
CA HIS A 263 -14.64 -4.48 22.05
C HIS A 263 -15.49 -3.31 21.52
N ALA A 264 -16.05 -3.44 20.31
CA ALA A 264 -16.95 -2.43 19.75
C ALA A 264 -18.22 -2.24 20.61
N TRP A 265 -18.81 -3.35 21.08
CA TRP A 265 -19.97 -3.34 21.96
C TRP A 265 -19.69 -2.64 23.29
N ARG A 266 -18.57 -2.97 23.95
CA ARG A 266 -18.16 -2.31 25.22
C ARG A 266 -17.90 -0.82 25.02
N GLY A 267 -17.30 -0.44 23.88
CA GLY A 267 -17.11 0.96 23.51
C GLY A 267 -18.43 1.72 23.42
N ALA A 268 -19.42 1.15 22.72
CA ALA A 268 -20.75 1.74 22.60
C ALA A 268 -21.47 1.86 23.96
N GLU A 269 -21.38 0.83 24.80
CA GLU A 269 -21.96 0.84 26.15
C GLU A 269 -21.34 1.93 27.03
N SER A 270 -20.01 2.09 26.98
CA SER A 270 -19.30 3.12 27.74
C SER A 270 -19.66 4.54 27.30
N ALA A 271 -19.88 4.78 26.00
CA ALA A 271 -20.32 6.07 25.48
C ALA A 271 -21.75 6.41 25.95
N LEU A 272 -22.66 5.44 25.86
CA LEU A 272 -24.06 5.62 26.29
C LEU A 272 -24.16 5.85 27.81
N ALA A 273 -23.35 5.16 28.60
CA ALA A 273 -23.28 5.40 30.05
C ALA A 273 -22.74 6.79 30.42
N MET A 274 -21.90 7.40 29.56
CA MET A 274 -21.38 8.75 29.74
C MET A 274 -22.42 9.82 29.38
N GLU A 275 -23.19 9.60 28.31
CA GLU A 275 -24.31 10.48 27.92
C GLU A 275 -25.42 10.49 28.98
N LEU A 276 -25.76 9.33 29.56
CA LEU A 276 -26.77 9.24 30.62
C LEU A 276 -26.35 9.90 31.96
N ARG A 277 -25.08 10.27 32.11
CA ARG A 277 -24.55 10.96 33.30
C ARG A 277 -24.51 12.49 33.15
N GLN A 278 -24.78 13.03 31.96
CA GLN A 278 -24.88 14.47 31.69
C GLN A 278 -26.33 14.95 31.75
#